data_AF-A0A6A3F410-F1
#
_entry.id   AF-A0A6A3F410-F1
#
_cell.length_a   1.000
_cell.length_b   1.000
_cell.length_c   1.000
_cell.angle_alpha   90.00
_cell.angle_beta   90.00
_cell.angle_gamma   90.00
#
_symmetry.space_group_name_H-M   'P 1'
#
loop_
_entity.id
_entity.type
_entity.pdbx_description
1 polymer ?
#
loop_
_entity_poly.entity_id
_entity_poly.type
_entity_poly.pdbx_seq_one_letter_code
_entity_poly.pdbx_strand_id
1 'polypeptide(L)'
;MSRMRVAIGGTFACDEALAVPLQYLLKNAVWNVDVDLQWLRYGSLTDFDEWSADVLHPARPVDLVLLLVRLSDLEAVHPELQVSKTSDDKVMAPTGLDAGIVDHPMTHFINDLKRYDGMKSTAAPLAVLLCPCPPSSSARFDAMECEMQKTIGQMQNVSAQPAGRLMELFHQQYTAAFYDAISDKRQHSPYTQAMQNVMSLSLCRQICRIFRNANSLKKVIVLDCDNTLWGGAVAEVGSSGIDLGPRFLALQRFVVKQQERGMLLALCSKNIREDVMQAFVQRRDDMVLDMDKHIVAAKINWQPKSENIAQLSKELSLGLDSFIFIDDNPLECNEVATAFPSVTVITLGTDFSESFLDHEWIFDEGLVRQPLNSADSAITKA
;
A
#
# COMPACT_ATOMS: atom_id res chain seq x y z
N MET A 1 16.26 19.74 -1.04
CA MET A 1 15.08 18.93 -0.68
C MET A 1 15.04 18.85 0.84
N SER A 2 13.90 18.99 1.50
CA SER A 2 13.84 18.74 2.95
C SER A 2 13.95 17.23 3.17
N ARG A 3 14.84 16.84 4.09
CA ARG A 3 14.98 15.44 4.51
C ARG A 3 13.74 15.04 5.31
N MET A 4 13.02 14.04 4.84
CA MET A 4 11.79 13.56 5.45
C MET A 4 12.11 12.65 6.62
N ARG A 5 11.41 12.78 7.74
CA ARG A 5 11.70 12.02 8.96
C ARG A 5 10.65 10.94 9.16
N VAL A 6 11.07 9.67 9.22
CA VAL A 6 10.17 8.53 9.40
C VAL A 6 10.50 7.83 10.71
N ALA A 7 9.53 7.74 11.61
CA ALA A 7 9.65 6.95 12.83
C ALA A 7 9.18 5.51 12.58
N ILE A 8 9.96 4.54 13.02
CA ILE A 8 9.63 3.11 12.92
C ILE A 8 9.72 2.48 14.30
N GLY A 9 8.64 1.86 14.75
CA GLY A 9 8.61 1.07 15.99
C GLY A 9 8.09 -0.33 15.74
N GLY A 10 8.38 -1.26 16.65
CA GLY A 10 7.86 -2.61 16.59
C GLY A 10 7.55 -3.18 17.97
N THR A 11 6.63 -4.15 18.02
CA THR A 11 6.36 -4.93 19.24
C THR A 11 7.46 -5.97 19.52
N PHE A 12 8.32 -6.22 18.54
CA PHE A 12 9.46 -7.12 18.57
C PHE A 12 10.73 -6.37 18.14
N ALA A 13 11.91 -6.94 18.40
CA ALA A 13 13.20 -6.36 18.02
C ALA A 13 13.33 -6.34 16.49
N CYS A 14 13.38 -5.15 15.90
CA CYS A 14 13.30 -4.96 14.45
C CYS A 14 14.29 -3.94 13.88
N ASP A 15 14.93 -3.13 14.72
CA ASP A 15 15.81 -2.04 14.32
C ASP A 15 17.10 -2.53 13.63
N GLU A 16 17.90 -3.36 14.29
CA GLU A 16 19.15 -3.86 13.71
C GLU A 16 18.90 -4.71 12.45
N ALA A 17 17.84 -5.51 12.47
CA ALA A 17 17.51 -6.46 11.40
C ALA A 17 16.99 -5.77 10.12
N LEU A 18 16.20 -4.70 10.24
CA LEU A 18 15.54 -4.05 9.11
C LEU A 18 16.26 -2.80 8.63
N ALA A 19 17.11 -2.16 9.44
CA ALA A 19 17.77 -0.91 9.07
C ALA A 19 18.60 -1.02 7.79
N VAL A 20 19.45 -2.03 7.67
CA VAL A 20 20.36 -2.17 6.51
C VAL A 20 19.58 -2.48 5.22
N PRO A 21 18.69 -3.50 5.16
CA PRO A 21 17.91 -3.77 3.95
C PRO A 21 17.01 -2.60 3.55
N LEU A 22 16.37 -1.92 4.52
CA LEU A 22 15.52 -0.77 4.24
C LEU A 22 16.33 0.40 3.66
N GLN A 23 17.48 0.73 4.24
CA GLN A 23 18.36 1.79 3.70
C GLN A 23 18.85 1.45 2.30
N TYR A 24 19.16 0.19 2.02
CA TYR A 24 19.54 -0.25 0.67
C TYR A 24 18.40 -0.05 -0.33
N LEU A 25 17.17 -0.45 0.04
CA LEU A 25 15.99 -0.25 -0.80
C LEU A 25 15.73 1.23 -1.04
N LEU A 26 15.78 2.07 -0.02
CA LEU A 26 15.54 3.52 -0.17
C LEU A 26 16.56 4.18 -1.10
N LYS A 27 17.83 3.74 -1.08
CA LYS A 27 18.88 4.27 -1.95
C LYS A 27 18.74 3.85 -3.42
N ASN A 28 18.17 2.67 -3.69
CA ASN A 28 18.20 2.07 -5.03
C ASN A 28 16.82 1.97 -5.70
N ALA A 29 15.77 1.75 -4.93
CA ALA A 29 14.39 1.61 -5.43
C ALA A 29 13.67 2.96 -5.54
N VAL A 30 14.13 3.98 -4.79
CA VAL A 30 13.45 5.27 -4.69
C VAL A 30 14.39 6.40 -5.08
N TRP A 31 14.32 6.82 -6.34
CA TRP A 31 15.05 7.98 -6.81
C TRP A 31 14.42 9.26 -6.21
N ASN A 32 15.26 10.13 -5.63
CA ASN A 32 14.88 11.45 -5.08
C ASN A 32 14.06 11.50 -3.78
N VAL A 33 14.08 10.46 -2.94
CA VAL A 33 13.51 10.56 -1.57
C VAL A 33 14.65 10.48 -0.55
N ASP A 34 14.94 11.62 0.10
CA ASP A 34 15.90 11.69 1.21
C ASP A 34 15.16 11.45 2.54
N VAL A 35 15.37 10.27 3.13
CA VAL A 35 14.68 9.81 4.35
C VAL A 35 15.67 9.71 5.51
N ASP A 36 15.32 10.31 6.64
CA ASP A 36 15.90 10.06 7.95
C ASP A 36 15.06 9.02 8.71
N LEU A 37 15.65 7.88 9.03
CA LEU A 37 14.98 6.83 9.80
C LEU A 37 15.27 7.01 11.29
N GLN A 38 14.21 7.16 12.08
CA GLN A 38 14.24 7.17 13.54
C GLN A 38 13.63 5.86 14.05
N TRP A 39 14.41 5.03 14.72
CA TRP A 39 13.90 3.82 15.37
C TRP A 39 13.40 4.17 16.77
N LEU A 40 12.14 3.83 17.05
CA LEU A 40 11.56 3.93 18.38
C LEU A 40 12.17 2.87 19.28
N ARG A 41 12.27 3.18 20.57
CA ARG A 41 12.84 2.26 21.56
C ARG A 41 12.04 0.97 21.59
N TYR A 42 12.71 -0.17 21.48
CA TYR A 42 12.07 -1.46 21.68
C TYR A 42 11.37 -1.50 23.05
N GLY A 43 10.13 -2.00 23.07
CA GLY A 43 9.26 -2.05 24.24
C GLY A 43 8.41 -0.80 24.50
N SER A 44 8.65 0.33 23.82
CA SER A 44 7.90 1.57 24.06
C SER A 44 6.44 1.56 23.58
N LEU A 45 6.07 0.67 22.66
CA LEU A 45 4.74 0.68 22.03
C LEU A 45 3.58 0.30 22.97
N THR A 46 3.86 -0.15 24.18
CA THR A 46 2.83 -0.47 25.20
C THR A 46 2.44 0.74 26.05
N ASP A 47 3.14 1.86 25.92
CA ASP A 47 2.84 3.11 26.61
C ASP A 47 2.78 4.27 25.61
N PHE A 48 1.59 4.82 25.42
CA PHE A 48 1.37 5.96 24.53
C PHE A 48 2.33 7.10 24.80
N ASP A 49 2.51 7.51 26.06
CA ASP A 49 3.28 8.71 26.36
C ASP A 49 4.78 8.48 26.08
N GLU A 50 5.28 7.23 26.16
CA GLU A 50 6.67 6.90 25.78
C GLU A 50 6.91 7.04 24.28
N TRP A 51 6.17 6.32 23.43
CA TRP A 51 6.45 6.32 22.00
C TRP A 51 5.93 7.58 21.31
N SER A 52 4.84 8.17 21.82
CA SER A 52 4.28 9.39 21.22
C SER A 52 5.17 10.61 21.47
N ALA A 53 5.91 10.68 22.58
CA ALA A 53 6.84 11.77 22.88
C ALA A 53 7.94 11.89 21.80
N ASP A 54 8.42 10.77 21.28
CA ASP A 54 9.46 10.71 20.25
C ASP A 54 8.97 11.16 18.86
N VAL A 55 7.67 11.03 18.58
CA VAL A 55 7.07 11.34 17.27
C VAL A 55 6.27 12.65 17.24
N LEU A 56 5.72 13.08 18.37
CA LEU A 56 4.96 14.33 18.51
C LEU A 56 5.86 15.52 18.91
N HIS A 57 7.18 15.33 18.99
CA HIS A 57 8.10 16.37 19.43
C HIS A 57 8.06 17.60 18.49
N PRO A 58 7.62 18.79 18.96
CA PRO A 58 7.34 19.93 18.07
C PRO A 58 8.59 20.50 17.39
N ALA A 59 9.76 20.45 18.05
CA ALA A 59 11.03 20.89 17.45
C ALA A 59 11.62 19.88 16.45
N ARG A 60 11.06 18.67 16.38
CA ARG A 60 11.55 17.54 15.59
C ARG A 60 10.34 16.77 15.06
N PRO A 61 9.50 17.37 14.20
CA PRO A 61 8.36 16.66 13.64
C PRO A 61 8.84 15.49 12.79
N VAL A 62 8.07 14.40 12.82
CA VAL A 62 8.17 13.31 11.85
C VAL A 62 7.13 13.55 10.75
N ASP A 63 7.37 12.97 9.58
CA ASP A 63 6.49 13.04 8.42
C ASP A 63 5.64 11.76 8.25
N LEU A 64 6.05 10.65 8.89
CA LEU A 64 5.37 9.36 8.87
C LEU A 64 5.76 8.54 10.10
N VAL A 65 4.80 7.82 10.68
CA VAL A 65 5.01 6.81 11.72
C VAL A 65 4.63 5.44 11.19
N LEU A 66 5.53 4.46 11.30
CA LEU A 66 5.30 3.07 10.91
C LEU A 66 5.43 2.16 12.14
N LEU A 67 4.38 1.42 12.46
CA LEU A 67 4.36 0.50 13.58
C LEU A 67 4.27 -0.94 13.08
N LEU A 68 5.27 -1.77 13.37
CA LEU A 68 5.28 -3.20 13.11
C LEU A 68 4.68 -3.94 14.31
N VAL A 69 3.45 -4.42 14.17
CA VAL A 69 2.67 -4.96 15.30
C VAL A 69 2.40 -6.43 15.09
N ARG A 70 2.95 -7.27 15.96
CA ARG A 70 2.59 -8.69 16.04
C ARG A 70 1.63 -8.89 17.20
N LEU A 71 0.40 -9.33 16.91
CA LEU A 71 -0.69 -9.36 17.90
C LEU A 71 -0.37 -10.25 19.12
N SER A 72 0.41 -11.32 18.93
CA SER A 72 0.87 -12.17 20.04
C SER A 72 1.67 -11.42 21.10
N ASP A 73 2.36 -10.35 20.72
CA ASP A 73 3.20 -9.55 21.64
C ASP A 73 2.36 -8.59 22.47
N LEU A 74 1.19 -8.19 21.96
CA LEU A 74 0.24 -7.37 22.71
C LEU A 74 -0.50 -8.20 23.75
N GLU A 75 -0.79 -9.48 23.47
CA GLU A 75 -1.43 -10.39 24.43
C GLU A 75 -0.43 -10.90 25.48
N ALA A 76 0.80 -11.17 25.06
CA ALA A 76 1.84 -11.64 25.97
C ALA A 76 2.25 -10.50 26.90
N VAL A 77 2.08 -10.72 28.20
CA VAL A 77 2.72 -9.91 29.24
C VAL A 77 4.22 -10.23 29.21
N HIS A 78 4.95 -9.73 28.21
CA HIS A 78 6.39 -9.94 28.11
C HIS A 78 7.07 -9.18 29.27
N PRO A 79 8.03 -9.79 30.00
CA PRO A 79 8.65 -9.16 31.15
C PRO A 79 9.27 -7.78 30.84
N GLU A 80 9.87 -7.63 29.66
CA GLU A 80 10.48 -6.36 29.23
C GLU A 80 9.43 -5.30 28.83
N LEU A 81 8.21 -5.70 28.45
CA LEU A 81 7.07 -4.79 28.27
C LEU A 81 6.47 -4.34 29.62
N GLN A 82 6.89 -4.95 30.74
CA GLN A 82 6.56 -4.49 32.09
C GLN A 82 7.63 -3.60 32.72
N VAL A 83 8.87 -3.57 32.20
CA VAL A 83 9.98 -2.85 32.84
C VAL A 83 9.73 -1.33 32.88
N SER A 84 8.98 -0.77 31.93
CA SER A 84 8.55 0.65 31.97
C SER A 84 7.57 0.97 33.11
N LYS A 85 6.90 -0.04 33.69
CA LYS A 85 5.95 0.15 34.81
C LYS A 85 6.57 0.01 36.20
N THR A 86 7.87 -0.24 36.32
CA THR A 86 8.53 -0.54 37.62
C THR A 86 9.37 0.60 38.22
N SER A 87 8.90 1.84 38.10
CA SER A 87 9.36 2.93 38.96
C SER A 87 8.19 3.81 39.41
N ASP A 88 7.32 3.26 40.27
CA ASP A 88 7.01 3.86 41.60
C ASP A 88 5.75 3.28 42.28
N ASP A 89 4.95 2.43 41.65
CA ASP A 89 3.76 1.87 42.31
C ASP A 89 3.95 0.41 42.78
N LYS A 90 4.49 0.25 43.99
CA LYS A 90 4.26 -0.95 44.79
C LYS A 90 2.80 -0.97 45.26
N VAL A 91 1.91 -1.58 44.49
CA VAL A 91 0.57 -1.96 44.98
C VAL A 91 0.49 -3.47 45.12
N MET A 92 0.11 -3.88 46.33
CA MET A 92 -0.12 -5.26 46.76
C MET A 92 -1.09 -5.99 45.82
N ALA A 93 -0.82 -7.27 45.57
CA ALA A 93 -1.74 -8.16 44.86
C ALA A 93 -3.11 -8.21 45.57
N PRO A 94 -4.24 -7.99 44.85
CA PRO A 94 -5.55 -8.13 45.47
C PRO A 94 -5.91 -9.61 45.56
N THR A 95 -6.16 -10.04 46.79
CA THR A 95 -6.91 -11.27 47.09
C THR A 95 -8.38 -10.89 47.15
N GLY A 96 -9.19 -11.31 46.19
CA GLY A 96 -10.64 -11.09 46.25
C GLY A 96 -11.31 -11.14 44.88
N LEU A 97 -12.45 -11.83 44.84
CA LEU A 97 -13.38 -11.84 43.71
C LEU A 97 -13.98 -10.44 43.53
N ASP A 98 -13.33 -9.63 42.70
CA ASP A 98 -13.96 -8.54 41.96
C ASP A 98 -13.32 -8.56 40.57
N ALA A 99 -13.99 -9.24 39.62
CA ALA A 99 -13.65 -9.19 38.21
C ALA A 99 -14.05 -7.82 37.66
N GLY A 100 -13.34 -6.77 38.09
CA GLY A 100 -13.30 -5.51 37.38
C GLY A 100 -12.75 -5.79 35.97
N ILE A 101 -13.37 -5.18 34.97
CA ILE A 101 -12.97 -5.27 33.56
C ILE A 101 -11.49 -4.87 33.47
N VAL A 102 -10.59 -5.86 33.45
CA VAL A 102 -9.19 -5.62 33.12
C VAL A 102 -9.20 -5.32 31.64
N ASP A 103 -9.04 -4.04 31.28
CA ASP A 103 -8.92 -3.64 29.87
C ASP A 103 -7.82 -4.48 29.24
N HIS A 104 -8.21 -5.27 28.24
CA HIS A 104 -7.31 -6.15 27.53
C HIS A 104 -6.17 -5.29 26.92
N PRO A 105 -4.87 -5.66 27.02
CA PRO A 105 -3.77 -4.83 26.51
C PRO A 105 -3.94 -4.37 25.04
N MET A 106 -4.57 -5.21 24.22
CA MET A 106 -4.99 -4.85 22.86
C MET A 106 -6.03 -3.71 22.80
N THR A 107 -6.99 -3.67 23.72
CA THR A 107 -7.94 -2.55 23.85
C THR A 107 -7.22 -1.26 24.20
N HIS A 108 -6.20 -1.33 25.07
CA HIS A 108 -5.34 -0.18 25.37
C HIS A 108 -4.63 0.33 24.12
N PHE A 109 -3.98 -0.56 23.36
CA PHE A 109 -3.30 -0.19 22.11
C PHE A 109 -4.25 0.44 21.09
N ILE A 110 -5.47 -0.08 20.93
CA ILE A 110 -6.49 0.54 20.06
C ILE A 110 -6.89 1.94 20.56
N ASN A 111 -7.02 2.13 21.87
CA ASN A 111 -7.34 3.43 22.45
C ASN A 111 -6.20 4.43 22.25
N ASP A 112 -4.95 3.98 22.32
CA ASP A 112 -3.75 4.76 22.00
C ASP A 112 -3.76 5.23 20.54
N LEU A 113 -4.12 4.34 19.61
CA LEU A 113 -4.29 4.70 18.20
C LEU A 113 -5.44 5.70 18.00
N LYS A 114 -6.56 5.55 18.71
CA LYS A 114 -7.67 6.54 18.69
C LYS A 114 -7.22 7.90 19.24
N ARG A 115 -6.41 7.91 20.31
CA ARG A 115 -5.83 9.14 20.87
C ARG A 115 -4.92 9.82 19.86
N TYR A 116 -4.08 9.06 19.15
CA TYR A 116 -3.23 9.57 18.08
C TYR A 116 -4.06 10.11 16.89
N ASP A 117 -5.10 9.39 16.46
CA ASP A 117 -6.00 9.83 15.39
C ASP A 117 -6.71 11.14 15.72
N GLY A 118 -7.08 11.35 17.00
CA GLY A 118 -7.64 12.61 17.48
C GLY A 118 -6.71 13.82 17.27
N MET A 119 -5.40 13.60 17.10
CA MET A 119 -4.39 14.63 16.85
C MET A 119 -4.08 14.83 15.36
N LYS A 120 -4.91 14.32 14.44
CA LYS A 120 -4.73 14.37 12.98
C LYS A 120 -4.40 15.73 12.36
N SER A 121 -4.73 16.84 13.02
CA SER A 121 -4.38 18.18 12.55
C SER A 121 -2.89 18.51 12.70
N THR A 122 -2.19 17.87 13.63
CA THR A 122 -0.81 18.15 14.00
C THR A 122 0.12 16.96 13.89
N ALA A 123 -0.42 15.74 14.07
CA ALA A 123 0.35 14.51 14.03
C ALA A 123 0.56 14.03 12.58
N ALA A 124 1.70 13.38 12.35
CA ALA A 124 1.97 12.73 11.06
C ALA A 124 1.02 11.56 10.82
N PRO A 125 0.78 11.16 9.56
CA PRO A 125 0.11 9.91 9.25
C PRO A 125 0.81 8.71 9.91
N LEU A 126 0.02 7.77 10.43
CA LEU A 126 0.50 6.55 11.05
C LEU A 126 -0.02 5.32 10.28
N ALA A 127 0.87 4.38 9.98
CA ALA A 127 0.51 3.09 9.41
C ALA A 127 0.92 1.95 10.35
N VAL A 128 -0.05 1.12 10.72
CA VAL A 128 0.15 -0.12 11.47
C VAL A 128 0.30 -1.27 10.47
N LEU A 129 1.48 -1.88 10.43
CA LEU A 129 1.74 -3.08 9.65
C LEU A 129 1.59 -4.28 10.59
N LEU A 130 0.48 -4.99 10.47
CA LEU A 130 0.26 -6.20 11.24
C LEU A 130 1.21 -7.28 10.73
N CYS A 131 1.92 -7.93 11.65
CA CYS A 131 2.98 -8.87 11.35
C CYS A 131 2.53 -10.29 11.73
N PRO A 132 2.88 -11.33 10.95
CA PRO A 132 2.41 -12.70 11.19
C PRO A 132 2.81 -13.22 12.58
N CYS A 133 1.83 -13.72 13.32
CA CYS A 133 2.06 -14.37 14.61
C CYS A 133 2.78 -15.72 14.44
N PRO A 134 3.34 -16.30 15.52
CA PRO A 134 3.94 -17.62 15.47
C PRO A 134 3.01 -18.65 14.81
N PRO A 135 3.50 -19.52 13.90
CA PRO A 135 2.64 -20.48 13.18
C PRO A 135 1.83 -21.40 14.10
N SER A 136 2.32 -21.68 15.31
CA SER A 136 1.65 -22.53 16.29
C SER A 136 0.42 -21.86 16.95
N SER A 137 0.28 -20.54 16.85
CA SER A 137 -0.77 -19.78 17.52
C SER A 137 -1.49 -18.76 16.63
N SER A 138 -1.12 -18.65 15.34
CA SER A 138 -1.63 -17.64 14.41
C SER A 138 -3.16 -17.58 14.34
N ALA A 139 -3.81 -18.74 14.20
CA ALA A 139 -5.27 -18.83 14.07
C ALA A 139 -6.05 -18.23 15.27
N ARG A 140 -5.41 -18.12 16.44
CA ARG A 140 -6.02 -17.51 17.62
C ARG A 140 -6.20 -15.99 17.48
N PHE A 141 -5.43 -15.37 16.59
CA PHE A 141 -5.39 -13.93 16.39
C PHE A 141 -6.20 -13.45 15.18
N ASP A 142 -6.69 -14.33 14.32
CA ASP A 142 -7.39 -13.96 13.08
C ASP A 142 -8.62 -13.06 13.33
N ALA A 143 -9.46 -13.43 14.30
CA ALA A 143 -10.64 -12.64 14.67
C ALA A 143 -10.27 -11.26 15.21
N MET A 144 -9.20 -11.21 16.00
CA MET A 144 -8.67 -9.99 16.61
C MET A 144 -8.05 -9.07 15.55
N GLU A 145 -7.30 -9.63 14.60
CA GLU A 145 -6.73 -8.89 13.47
C GLU A 145 -7.85 -8.24 12.65
N CYS A 146 -8.92 -8.99 12.39
CA CYS A 146 -10.10 -8.49 11.67
C CYS A 146 -10.77 -7.33 12.41
N GLU A 147 -10.96 -7.45 13.73
CA GLU A 147 -11.56 -6.40 14.56
C GLU A 147 -10.68 -5.13 14.62
N MET A 148 -9.37 -5.30 14.79
CA MET A 148 -8.40 -4.21 14.78
C MET A 148 -8.42 -3.47 13.44
N GLN A 149 -8.38 -4.19 12.32
CA GLN A 149 -8.46 -3.59 10.99
C GLN A 149 -9.78 -2.84 10.77
N LYS A 150 -10.91 -3.42 11.18
CA LYS A 150 -12.22 -2.78 11.08
C LYS A 150 -12.26 -1.48 11.88
N THR A 151 -11.68 -1.47 13.08
CA THR A 151 -11.66 -0.30 13.96
C THR A 151 -10.74 0.79 13.39
N ILE A 152 -9.54 0.44 12.95
CA ILE A 152 -8.59 1.38 12.34
C ILE A 152 -9.13 1.93 11.02
N GLY A 153 -9.89 1.14 10.25
CA GLY A 153 -10.52 1.59 9.00
C GLY A 153 -11.55 2.73 9.17
N GLN A 154 -11.95 3.05 10.40
CA GLN A 154 -12.82 4.20 10.72
C GLN A 154 -12.03 5.47 11.08
N MET A 155 -10.72 5.37 11.27
CA MET A 155 -9.81 6.47 11.61
C MET A 155 -9.43 7.28 10.36
N GLN A 156 -8.91 8.49 10.55
CA GLN A 156 -8.57 9.40 9.43
C GLN A 156 -7.07 9.58 9.21
N ASN A 157 -6.27 9.46 10.26
CA ASN A 157 -4.82 9.66 10.25
C ASN A 157 -4.06 8.37 10.59
N VAL A 158 -4.78 7.30 10.93
CA VAL A 158 -4.22 5.98 11.20
C VAL A 158 -4.75 5.00 10.16
N SER A 159 -3.86 4.19 9.60
CA SER A 159 -4.18 3.11 8.66
C SER A 159 -3.60 1.79 9.14
N ALA A 160 -4.14 0.67 8.66
CA ALA A 160 -3.66 -0.66 8.98
C ALA A 160 -3.44 -1.50 7.71
N GLN A 161 -2.43 -2.35 7.73
CA GLN A 161 -2.22 -3.41 6.74
C GLN A 161 -2.28 -4.78 7.43
N PRO A 162 -3.02 -5.76 6.86
CA PRO A 162 -3.09 -7.11 7.41
C PRO A 162 -1.76 -7.85 7.32
N ALA A 163 -1.55 -8.80 8.23
CA ALA A 163 -0.41 -9.71 8.21
C ALA A 163 -0.42 -10.60 6.96
N GLY A 164 -1.62 -10.94 6.47
CA GLY A 164 -1.82 -11.67 5.22
C GLY A 164 -1.10 -11.04 4.03
N ARG A 165 -1.02 -9.70 3.97
CA ARG A 165 -0.34 -9.00 2.87
C ARG A 165 1.17 -9.26 2.85
N LEU A 166 1.80 -9.30 4.02
CA LEU A 166 3.21 -9.69 4.14
C LEU A 166 3.41 -11.15 3.76
N MET A 167 2.46 -12.03 4.12
CA MET A 167 2.54 -13.45 3.81
C MET A 167 2.35 -13.75 2.32
N GLU A 168 1.46 -13.05 1.64
CA GLU A 168 1.34 -13.10 0.18
C GLU A 168 2.68 -12.76 -0.49
N LEU A 169 3.28 -11.63 -0.13
CA LEU A 169 4.57 -11.20 -0.68
C LEU A 169 5.69 -12.19 -0.37
N PHE A 170 5.70 -12.76 0.83
CA PHE A 170 6.68 -13.76 1.22
C PHE A 170 6.55 -15.05 0.38
N HIS A 171 5.35 -15.60 0.25
CA HIS A 171 5.12 -16.84 -0.50
C HIS A 171 5.31 -16.69 -2.01
N GLN A 172 5.29 -15.47 -2.54
CA GLN A 172 5.66 -15.20 -3.94
C GLN A 172 7.15 -15.42 -4.22
N GLN A 173 8.01 -15.21 -3.23
CA GLN A 173 9.47 -15.20 -3.41
C GLN A 173 10.17 -16.34 -2.70
N TYR A 174 9.57 -16.86 -1.63
CA TYR A 174 10.21 -17.79 -0.70
C TYR A 174 9.33 -18.99 -0.39
N THR A 175 9.98 -20.15 -0.30
CA THR A 175 9.38 -21.40 0.19
C THR A 175 9.89 -21.79 1.59
N ALA A 176 10.87 -21.05 2.11
CA ALA A 176 11.45 -21.26 3.44
C ALA A 176 10.49 -20.80 4.56
N ALA A 177 10.81 -21.12 5.81
CA ALA A 177 10.06 -20.62 6.96
C ALA A 177 10.23 -19.10 7.11
N PHE A 178 9.14 -18.38 7.36
CA PHE A 178 9.17 -16.95 7.68
C PHE A 178 9.56 -16.67 9.13
N TYR A 179 9.41 -17.67 10.02
CA TYR A 179 9.50 -17.54 11.47
C TYR A 179 10.66 -18.34 12.07
N ASP A 180 11.38 -17.74 13.03
CA ASP A 180 12.47 -18.34 13.80
C ASP A 180 12.11 -18.36 15.29
N ALA A 181 11.67 -19.51 15.78
CA ALA A 181 11.27 -19.70 17.18
C ALA A 181 12.42 -19.53 18.18
N ILE A 182 13.66 -19.82 17.77
CA ILE A 182 14.83 -19.76 18.66
C ILE A 182 15.24 -18.30 18.84
N SER A 183 15.32 -17.56 17.73
CA SER A 183 15.61 -16.13 17.75
C SER A 183 14.52 -15.35 18.50
N ASP A 184 13.25 -15.68 18.26
CA ASP A 184 12.12 -15.07 18.97
C ASP A 184 12.26 -15.23 20.49
N LYS A 185 12.52 -16.45 20.94
CA LYS A 185 12.64 -16.73 22.39
C LYS A 185 13.86 -16.05 23.03
N ARG A 186 14.94 -15.83 22.29
CA ARG A 186 16.22 -15.33 22.84
C ARG A 186 16.32 -13.81 22.83
N GLN A 187 15.81 -13.18 21.79
CA GLN A 187 16.04 -11.76 21.50
C GLN A 187 14.78 -11.04 21.05
N HIS A 188 13.62 -11.72 21.07
CA HIS A 188 12.37 -11.21 20.53
C HIS A 188 12.52 -10.74 19.08
N SER A 189 13.29 -11.48 18.28
CA SER A 189 13.50 -11.24 16.85
C SER A 189 12.91 -12.43 16.07
N PRO A 190 11.61 -12.39 15.73
CA PRO A 190 10.86 -13.59 15.32
C PRO A 190 11.02 -14.00 13.86
N TYR A 191 11.54 -13.13 13.02
CA TYR A 191 11.48 -13.31 11.58
C TYR A 191 12.83 -13.70 10.99
N THR A 192 12.79 -14.65 10.06
CA THR A 192 13.98 -15.04 9.30
C THR A 192 14.44 -13.91 8.39
N GLN A 193 15.69 -13.96 7.90
CA GLN A 193 16.24 -12.95 6.97
C GLN A 193 15.35 -12.76 5.73
N ALA A 194 14.76 -13.85 5.21
CA ALA A 194 13.86 -13.79 4.07
C ALA A 194 12.61 -12.94 4.38
N MET A 195 12.03 -13.12 5.56
CA MET A 195 10.87 -12.34 5.99
C MET A 195 11.24 -10.90 6.31
N GLN A 196 12.41 -10.65 6.90
CA GLN A 196 12.95 -9.31 7.13
C GLN A 196 13.12 -8.51 5.82
N ASN A 197 13.53 -9.17 4.72
CA ASN A 197 13.61 -8.54 3.41
C ASN A 197 12.22 -8.12 2.88
N VAL A 198 11.21 -8.98 3.05
CA VAL A 198 9.82 -8.70 2.65
C VAL A 198 9.23 -7.56 3.49
N MET A 199 9.49 -7.55 4.80
CA MET A 199 9.09 -6.46 5.69
C MET A 199 9.75 -5.14 5.30
N SER A 200 11.04 -5.16 4.97
CA SER A 200 11.77 -3.98 4.50
C SER A 200 11.21 -3.45 3.18
N LEU A 201 10.81 -4.35 2.27
CA LEU A 201 10.10 -3.97 1.03
C LEU A 201 8.75 -3.33 1.33
N SER A 202 7.98 -3.87 2.28
CA SER A 202 6.70 -3.31 2.69
C SER A 202 6.83 -1.93 3.34
N LEU A 203 7.81 -1.75 4.24
CA LEU A 203 8.13 -0.46 4.85
C LEU A 203 8.54 0.56 3.78
N CYS A 204 9.41 0.17 2.84
CA CYS A 204 9.82 1.01 1.72
C CYS A 204 8.60 1.45 0.87
N ARG A 205 7.67 0.53 0.59
CA ARG A 205 6.41 0.84 -0.11
C ARG A 205 5.59 1.87 0.66
N GLN A 206 5.41 1.73 1.98
CA GLN A 206 4.69 2.73 2.79
C GLN A 206 5.33 4.11 2.76
N ILE A 207 6.66 4.16 2.87
CA ILE A 207 7.44 5.39 2.75
C ILE A 207 7.18 6.04 1.38
N CYS A 208 7.22 5.26 0.31
CA CYS A 208 6.96 5.76 -1.04
C CYS A 208 5.53 6.29 -1.23
N ARG A 209 4.53 5.75 -0.51
CA ARG A 209 3.13 6.21 -0.60
C ARG A 209 2.93 7.63 -0.09
N ILE A 210 3.67 8.05 0.94
CA ILE A 210 3.64 9.44 1.42
C ILE A 210 4.47 10.35 0.50
N PHE A 211 5.64 9.86 0.07
CA PHE A 211 6.63 10.69 -0.61
C PHE A 211 6.50 10.70 -2.12
N ARG A 212 5.49 10.03 -2.69
CA ARG A 212 5.15 10.16 -4.10
C ARG A 212 4.76 11.62 -4.36
N ASN A 213 5.61 12.32 -5.12
CA ASN A 213 5.40 13.72 -5.47
C ASN A 213 4.01 13.90 -6.10
N ALA A 214 3.30 14.99 -5.77
CA ALA A 214 2.02 15.30 -6.42
C ALA A 214 2.14 15.39 -7.95
N ASN A 215 3.32 15.77 -8.46
CA ASN A 215 3.62 15.80 -9.89
C ASN A 215 3.83 14.41 -10.52
N SER A 216 3.95 13.34 -9.73
CA SER A 216 3.99 11.95 -10.23
C SER A 216 2.66 11.22 -10.06
N LEU A 217 1.58 11.93 -9.68
CA LEU A 217 0.24 11.37 -9.63
C LEU A 217 -0.23 11.03 -11.05
N LYS A 218 -0.46 9.73 -11.25
CA LYS A 218 -1.04 9.22 -12.47
C LYS A 218 -2.52 9.52 -12.51
N LYS A 219 -3.00 9.90 -13.69
CA LYS A 219 -4.37 10.35 -13.93
C LYS A 219 -5.06 9.55 -15.01
N VAL A 220 -4.30 8.93 -15.92
CA VAL A 220 -4.85 8.21 -17.08
C VAL A 220 -4.27 6.80 -17.12
N ILE A 221 -5.13 5.80 -17.26
CA ILE A 221 -4.75 4.44 -17.63
C ILE A 221 -5.13 4.23 -19.09
N VAL A 222 -4.14 3.95 -19.92
CA VAL A 222 -4.29 3.60 -21.32
C VAL A 222 -4.14 2.10 -21.46
N LEU A 223 -5.12 1.46 -22.08
CA LEU A 223 -5.23 0.01 -22.19
C LEU A 223 -5.15 -0.42 -23.65
N ASP A 224 -4.36 -1.44 -23.93
CA ASP A 224 -4.54 -2.26 -25.13
C ASP A 224 -5.81 -3.14 -25.02
N CYS A 225 -6.26 -3.74 -26.12
CA CYS A 225 -7.45 -4.60 -26.14
C CYS A 225 -7.10 -6.10 -26.21
N ASP A 226 -6.53 -6.55 -27.33
CA ASP A 226 -6.31 -7.98 -27.59
C ASP A 226 -5.21 -8.53 -26.67
N ASN A 227 -5.45 -9.68 -26.03
CA ASN A 227 -4.58 -10.26 -25.00
C ASN A 227 -4.33 -9.39 -23.76
N THR A 228 -4.98 -8.22 -23.66
CA THR A 228 -4.93 -7.32 -22.51
C THR A 228 -6.27 -7.27 -21.79
N LEU A 229 -7.34 -6.80 -22.45
CA LEU A 229 -8.70 -6.75 -21.88
C LEU A 229 -9.46 -8.07 -22.01
N TRP A 230 -9.07 -8.89 -22.97
CA TRP A 230 -9.60 -10.22 -23.26
C TRP A 230 -8.51 -11.04 -23.94
N GLY A 231 -8.66 -12.36 -24.01
CA GLY A 231 -7.75 -13.24 -24.73
C GLY A 231 -8.15 -13.44 -26.18
N GLY A 232 -7.15 -13.50 -27.06
CA GLY A 232 -7.32 -13.72 -28.50
C GLY A 232 -7.45 -12.42 -29.29
N ALA A 233 -6.99 -12.46 -30.54
CA ALA A 233 -7.09 -11.34 -31.47
C ALA A 233 -8.53 -11.26 -32.03
N VAL A 234 -9.26 -10.17 -31.75
CA VAL A 234 -10.67 -10.04 -32.13
C VAL A 234 -10.91 -10.23 -33.63
N ALA A 235 -9.94 -9.84 -34.47
CA ALA A 235 -10.02 -10.00 -35.92
C ALA A 235 -9.97 -11.47 -36.38
N GLU A 236 -9.38 -12.37 -35.57
CA GLU A 236 -9.24 -13.79 -35.88
C GLU A 236 -10.36 -14.63 -35.26
N VAL A 237 -10.69 -14.38 -34.00
CA VAL A 237 -11.66 -15.18 -33.24
C VAL A 237 -13.09 -14.61 -33.29
N GLY A 238 -13.24 -13.37 -33.74
CA GLY A 238 -14.49 -12.63 -33.71
C GLY A 238 -14.94 -12.25 -32.29
N SER A 239 -15.93 -11.36 -32.19
CA SER A 239 -16.45 -10.86 -30.90
C SER A 239 -16.95 -11.97 -29.96
N SER A 240 -17.53 -13.05 -30.48
CA SER A 240 -17.99 -14.18 -29.68
C SER A 240 -16.85 -15.11 -29.23
N GLY A 241 -15.70 -15.08 -29.91
CA GLY A 241 -14.58 -15.98 -29.66
C GLY A 241 -13.52 -15.44 -28.71
N ILE A 242 -13.60 -14.17 -28.31
CA ILE A 242 -12.67 -13.61 -27.32
C ILE A 242 -12.85 -14.28 -25.95
N ASP A 243 -11.73 -14.53 -25.28
CA ASP A 243 -11.67 -15.15 -23.96
C ASP A 243 -11.79 -14.11 -22.85
N LEU A 244 -12.76 -14.30 -21.96
CA LEU A 244 -12.97 -13.47 -20.77
C LEU A 244 -12.65 -14.28 -19.51
N GLY A 245 -11.53 -15.00 -19.53
CA GLY A 245 -11.02 -15.74 -18.38
C GLY A 245 -10.77 -14.87 -17.14
N PRO A 246 -10.60 -15.49 -15.97
CA PRO A 246 -10.54 -14.79 -14.68
C PRO A 246 -9.53 -13.63 -14.62
N ARG A 247 -8.35 -13.79 -15.22
CA ARG A 247 -7.30 -12.75 -15.27
C ARG A 247 -7.74 -11.48 -16.00
N PHE A 248 -8.44 -11.61 -17.12
CA PHE A 248 -8.91 -10.49 -17.92
C PHE A 248 -10.04 -9.74 -17.20
N LEU A 249 -10.97 -10.49 -16.61
CA LEU A 249 -12.03 -9.89 -15.80
C LEU A 249 -11.47 -9.24 -14.52
N ALA A 250 -10.41 -9.78 -13.93
CA ALA A 250 -9.72 -9.16 -12.80
C ALA A 250 -9.08 -7.82 -13.20
N LEU A 251 -8.39 -7.77 -14.34
CA LEU A 251 -7.86 -6.52 -14.91
C LEU A 251 -8.98 -5.49 -15.12
N GLN A 252 -10.10 -5.89 -15.75
CA GLN A 252 -11.24 -5.01 -15.99
C GLN A 252 -11.84 -4.47 -14.69
N ARG A 253 -12.07 -5.33 -13.68
CA ARG A 253 -12.53 -4.91 -12.34
C ARG A 253 -11.56 -3.93 -11.71
N PHE A 254 -10.25 -4.19 -11.81
CA PHE A 254 -9.22 -3.32 -11.27
C PHE A 254 -9.27 -1.93 -11.89
N VAL A 255 -9.26 -1.81 -13.22
CA VAL A 255 -9.23 -0.51 -13.90
C VAL A 255 -10.55 0.26 -13.71
N VAL A 256 -11.70 -0.41 -13.66
CA VAL A 256 -12.98 0.22 -13.32
C VAL A 256 -12.93 0.78 -11.89
N LYS A 257 -12.39 0.03 -10.93
CA LYS A 257 -12.19 0.53 -9.56
C LYS A 257 -11.25 1.75 -9.51
N GLN A 258 -10.23 1.81 -10.36
CA GLN A 258 -9.39 3.01 -10.47
C GLN A 258 -10.15 4.19 -11.09
N GLN A 259 -11.05 3.93 -12.04
CA GLN A 259 -11.92 4.95 -12.63
C GLN A 259 -12.89 5.52 -11.61
N GLU A 260 -13.48 4.69 -10.76
CA GLU A 260 -14.35 5.10 -9.64
C GLU A 260 -13.59 5.98 -8.63
N ARG A 261 -12.26 5.85 -8.56
CA ARG A 261 -11.36 6.68 -7.75
C ARG A 261 -10.92 7.97 -8.44
N GLY A 262 -11.37 8.22 -9.66
CA GLY A 262 -11.12 9.44 -10.43
C GLY A 262 -10.02 9.34 -11.49
N MET A 263 -9.50 8.14 -11.79
CA MET A 263 -8.63 7.96 -12.95
C MET A 263 -9.45 7.96 -14.25
N LEU A 264 -8.86 8.45 -15.33
CA LEU A 264 -9.44 8.37 -16.67
C LEU A 264 -8.99 7.07 -17.33
N LEU A 265 -9.88 6.40 -18.05
CA LEU A 265 -9.54 5.23 -18.85
C LEU A 265 -9.58 5.58 -20.34
N ALA A 266 -8.56 5.18 -21.07
CA ALA A 266 -8.49 5.33 -22.51
C ALA A 266 -8.03 4.03 -23.17
N LEU A 267 -8.40 3.85 -24.44
CA LEU A 267 -7.95 2.71 -25.25
C LEU A 267 -6.87 3.15 -26.24
N CYS A 268 -5.83 2.33 -26.38
CA CYS A 268 -4.83 2.45 -27.42
C CYS A 268 -4.52 1.06 -27.96
N SER A 269 -5.13 0.70 -29.10
CA SER A 269 -5.11 -0.67 -29.63
C SER A 269 -4.86 -0.70 -31.13
N LYS A 270 -4.10 -1.69 -31.59
CA LYS A 270 -3.83 -1.89 -33.03
C LYS A 270 -4.88 -2.82 -33.64
N ASN A 271 -6.07 -2.28 -33.88
CA ASN A 271 -7.20 -3.02 -34.44
C ASN A 271 -8.00 -2.19 -35.44
N ILE A 272 -8.94 -2.85 -36.11
CA ILE A 272 -10.07 -2.21 -36.76
C ILE A 272 -11.04 -1.74 -35.67
N ARG A 273 -11.45 -0.47 -35.73
CA ARG A 273 -12.28 0.14 -34.69
C ARG A 273 -13.63 -0.56 -34.56
N GLU A 274 -14.24 -0.90 -35.69
CA GLU A 274 -15.54 -1.56 -35.77
C GLU A 274 -15.54 -2.90 -35.02
N ASP A 275 -14.49 -3.70 -35.16
CA ASP A 275 -14.38 -5.02 -34.51
C ASP A 275 -14.31 -4.90 -32.98
N VAL A 276 -13.50 -3.95 -32.49
CA VAL A 276 -13.41 -3.65 -31.05
C VAL A 276 -14.75 -3.15 -30.52
N MET A 277 -15.41 -2.21 -31.22
CA MET A 277 -16.73 -1.72 -30.82
C MET A 277 -17.77 -2.84 -30.80
N GLN A 278 -17.75 -3.73 -31.79
CA GLN A 278 -18.65 -4.89 -31.84
C GLN A 278 -18.39 -5.86 -30.69
N ALA A 279 -17.12 -6.09 -30.30
CA ALA A 279 -16.79 -6.89 -29.13
C ALA A 279 -17.41 -6.32 -27.85
N PHE A 280 -17.23 -5.02 -27.58
CA PHE A 280 -17.84 -4.35 -26.43
C PHE A 280 -19.37 -4.39 -26.45
N VAL A 281 -20.00 -4.31 -27.62
CA VAL A 281 -21.47 -4.38 -27.73
C VAL A 281 -21.98 -5.80 -27.52
N GLN A 282 -21.39 -6.81 -28.17
CA GLN A 282 -21.86 -8.18 -28.11
C GLN A 282 -21.54 -8.88 -26.79
N ARG A 283 -20.44 -8.51 -26.15
CA ARG A 283 -19.97 -9.10 -24.88
C ARG A 283 -20.26 -8.20 -23.68
N ARG A 284 -21.14 -7.20 -23.83
CA ARG A 284 -21.48 -6.21 -22.79
C ARG A 284 -21.86 -6.86 -21.46
N ASP A 285 -22.65 -7.94 -21.51
CA ASP A 285 -23.13 -8.63 -20.29
C ASP A 285 -22.05 -9.52 -19.63
N ASP A 286 -20.99 -9.86 -20.38
CA ASP A 286 -19.87 -10.67 -19.88
C ASP A 286 -18.70 -9.82 -19.38
N MET A 287 -18.60 -8.56 -19.83
CA MET A 287 -17.53 -7.64 -19.49
C MET A 287 -17.89 -6.76 -18.29
N VAL A 288 -16.88 -6.38 -17.51
CA VAL A 288 -17.03 -5.40 -16.42
C VAL A 288 -16.77 -4.00 -16.95
N LEU A 289 -15.79 -3.87 -17.85
CA LEU A 289 -15.50 -2.63 -18.54
C LEU A 289 -16.57 -2.38 -19.60
N ASP A 290 -17.04 -1.13 -19.67
CA ASP A 290 -18.10 -0.70 -20.58
C ASP A 290 -17.57 0.53 -21.32
N MET A 291 -17.69 0.49 -22.65
CA MET A 291 -17.14 1.51 -23.54
C MET A 291 -17.77 2.89 -23.28
N ASP A 292 -19.09 2.95 -23.11
CA ASP A 292 -19.82 4.22 -23.01
C ASP A 292 -19.71 4.83 -21.61
N LYS A 293 -19.63 3.97 -20.59
CA LYS A 293 -19.60 4.37 -19.18
C LYS A 293 -18.20 4.71 -18.68
N HIS A 294 -17.18 3.96 -19.09
CA HIS A 294 -15.88 4.00 -18.44
C HIS A 294 -14.76 4.60 -19.32
N ILE A 295 -14.84 4.49 -20.65
CA ILE A 295 -13.78 4.95 -21.56
C ILE A 295 -14.03 6.40 -21.98
N VAL A 296 -13.07 7.28 -21.73
CA VAL A 296 -13.18 8.71 -22.08
C VAL A 296 -12.57 9.07 -23.43
N ALA A 297 -11.64 8.25 -23.93
CA ALA A 297 -10.98 8.44 -25.22
C ALA A 297 -10.46 7.11 -25.77
N ALA A 298 -10.41 6.98 -27.10
CA ALA A 298 -9.92 5.76 -27.75
C ALA A 298 -9.16 6.07 -29.04
N LYS A 299 -7.99 5.45 -29.20
CA LYS A 299 -7.22 5.38 -30.44
C LYS A 299 -7.10 3.92 -30.85
N ILE A 300 -7.99 3.51 -31.74
CA ILE A 300 -8.04 2.14 -32.28
C ILE A 300 -7.75 2.24 -33.77
N ASN A 301 -6.49 2.00 -34.13
CA ASN A 301 -5.98 2.13 -35.50
C ASN A 301 -4.57 1.49 -35.59
N TRP A 302 -3.99 1.46 -36.80
CA TRP A 302 -2.68 0.85 -37.05
C TRP A 302 -1.47 1.78 -36.84
N GLN A 303 -1.64 2.98 -36.26
CA GLN A 303 -0.53 3.87 -35.94
C GLN A 303 0.31 3.34 -34.76
N PRO A 304 1.58 3.76 -34.63
CA PRO A 304 2.39 3.45 -33.45
C PRO A 304 1.68 3.83 -32.13
N LYS A 305 1.85 3.00 -31.09
CA LYS A 305 1.20 3.21 -29.79
C LYS A 305 1.66 4.51 -29.15
N SER A 306 2.95 4.85 -29.26
CA SER A 306 3.48 6.15 -28.83
C SER A 306 2.75 7.33 -29.48
N GLU A 307 2.60 7.34 -30.82
CA GLU A 307 1.90 8.42 -31.52
C GLU A 307 0.46 8.57 -31.04
N ASN A 308 -0.25 7.45 -30.89
CA ASN A 308 -1.61 7.44 -30.37
C ASN A 308 -1.69 7.95 -28.92
N ILE A 309 -0.76 7.56 -28.04
CA ILE A 309 -0.68 8.06 -26.66
C ILE A 309 -0.37 9.57 -26.63
N ALA A 310 0.50 10.06 -27.51
CA ALA A 310 0.78 11.50 -27.63
C ALA A 310 -0.45 12.27 -28.10
N GLN A 311 -1.27 11.69 -28.98
CA GLN A 311 -2.56 12.27 -29.36
C GLN A 311 -3.56 12.26 -28.20
N LEU A 312 -3.65 11.16 -27.44
CA LEU A 312 -4.51 11.07 -26.24
C LEU A 312 -4.11 12.11 -25.19
N SER A 313 -2.82 12.32 -24.96
CA SER A 313 -2.30 13.38 -24.07
C SER A 313 -2.78 14.77 -24.47
N LYS A 314 -2.77 15.10 -25.77
CA LYS A 314 -3.28 16.37 -26.29
C LYS A 314 -4.80 16.47 -26.16
N GLU A 315 -5.52 15.41 -26.50
CA GLU A 315 -7.00 15.36 -26.45
C GLU A 315 -7.52 15.53 -25.01
N LEU A 316 -6.87 14.88 -24.05
CA LEU A 316 -7.22 14.97 -22.63
C LEU A 316 -6.62 16.21 -21.94
N SER A 317 -5.74 16.97 -22.62
CA SER A 317 -5.00 18.11 -22.03
C SER A 317 -4.22 17.74 -20.76
N LEU A 318 -3.59 16.57 -20.75
CA LEU A 318 -2.82 16.03 -19.63
C LEU A 318 -1.39 15.69 -20.06
N GLY A 319 -0.41 15.97 -19.20
CA GLY A 319 0.99 15.64 -19.44
C GLY A 319 1.24 14.13 -19.48
N LEU A 320 2.17 13.67 -20.33
CA LEU A 320 2.52 12.25 -20.50
C LEU A 320 3.05 11.60 -19.21
N ASP A 321 3.63 12.38 -18.31
CA ASP A 321 4.04 11.96 -16.97
C ASP A 321 2.87 11.48 -16.09
N SER A 322 1.64 11.85 -16.42
CA SER A 322 0.43 11.38 -15.74
C SER A 322 -0.19 10.10 -16.32
N PHE A 323 0.42 9.51 -17.35
CA PHE A 323 -0.12 8.33 -18.04
C PHE A 323 0.52 7.03 -17.52
N ILE A 324 -0.32 5.99 -17.45
CA ILE A 324 0.06 4.60 -17.30
C ILE A 324 -0.40 3.89 -18.57
N PHE A 325 0.47 3.13 -19.21
CA PHE A 325 0.16 2.29 -20.36
C PHE A 325 0.28 0.82 -19.99
N ILE A 326 -0.75 0.03 -20.25
CA ILE A 326 -0.81 -1.41 -19.98
C ILE A 326 -1.06 -2.16 -21.28
N ASP A 327 -0.18 -3.09 -21.60
CA ASP A 327 -0.18 -3.88 -22.85
C ASP A 327 0.53 -5.21 -22.57
N ASP A 328 0.13 -6.29 -23.23
CA ASP A 328 0.78 -7.61 -23.10
C ASP A 328 2.02 -7.74 -23.99
N ASN A 329 2.11 -6.96 -25.08
CA ASN A 329 3.15 -7.07 -26.07
C ASN A 329 4.41 -6.30 -25.64
N PRO A 330 5.54 -6.99 -25.37
CA PRO A 330 6.77 -6.34 -24.93
C PRO A 330 7.37 -5.39 -25.98
N LEU A 331 7.08 -5.59 -27.27
CA LEU A 331 7.56 -4.70 -28.34
C LEU A 331 6.83 -3.35 -28.29
N GLU A 332 5.51 -3.35 -28.13
CA GLU A 332 4.72 -2.12 -27.99
C GLU A 332 5.06 -1.40 -26.68
N CYS A 333 5.25 -2.15 -25.59
CA CYS A 333 5.70 -1.59 -24.32
C CYS A 333 7.07 -0.89 -24.43
N ASN A 334 8.05 -1.53 -25.07
CA ASN A 334 9.38 -0.93 -25.26
C ASN A 334 9.35 0.27 -26.20
N GLU A 335 8.50 0.25 -27.23
CA GLU A 335 8.30 1.36 -28.15
C GLU A 335 7.83 2.61 -27.40
N VAL A 336 6.78 2.47 -26.60
CA VAL A 336 6.25 3.57 -25.77
C VAL A 336 7.25 4.03 -24.72
N ALA A 337 7.90 3.11 -24.01
CA ALA A 337 8.86 3.45 -22.96
C ALA A 337 10.10 4.20 -23.52
N THR A 338 10.53 3.85 -24.73
CA THR A 338 11.64 4.52 -25.41
C THR A 338 11.24 5.91 -25.92
N ALA A 339 10.05 6.01 -26.52
CA ALA A 339 9.55 7.28 -27.03
C ALA A 339 9.24 8.28 -25.90
N PHE A 340 8.67 7.81 -24.79
CA PHE A 340 8.25 8.63 -23.65
C PHE A 340 8.66 8.02 -22.31
N PRO A 341 9.90 8.28 -21.83
CA PRO A 341 10.37 7.78 -20.55
C PRO A 341 9.56 8.23 -19.32
N SER A 342 8.70 9.25 -19.46
CA SER A 342 7.81 9.74 -18.39
C SER A 342 6.50 8.94 -18.26
N VAL A 343 6.09 8.22 -19.31
CA VAL A 343 4.92 7.34 -19.27
C VAL A 343 5.30 6.10 -18.45
N THR A 344 4.45 5.72 -17.49
CA THR A 344 4.66 4.45 -16.79
C THR A 344 4.13 3.32 -17.65
N VAL A 345 5.00 2.41 -18.07
CA VAL A 345 4.62 1.25 -18.88
C VAL A 345 4.60 0.00 -18.01
N ILE A 346 3.49 -0.73 -18.04
CA ILE A 346 3.29 -1.99 -17.34
C ILE A 346 3.06 -3.07 -18.40
N THR A 347 4.03 -3.95 -18.56
CA THR A 347 3.93 -5.10 -19.47
C THR A 347 3.27 -6.27 -18.75
N LEU A 348 2.15 -6.75 -19.28
CA LEU A 348 1.48 -7.96 -18.77
C LEU A 348 2.21 -9.20 -19.29
N GLY A 349 2.52 -10.14 -18.39
CA GLY A 349 2.98 -11.47 -18.81
C GLY A 349 1.81 -12.27 -19.40
N THR A 350 2.09 -13.24 -20.28
CA THR A 350 1.04 -14.09 -20.91
C THR A 350 0.12 -14.77 -19.91
N ASP A 351 0.62 -15.06 -18.71
CA ASP A 351 -0.11 -15.70 -17.61
C ASP A 351 -0.06 -14.84 -16.34
N PHE A 352 -0.32 -13.54 -16.48
CA PHE A 352 -0.41 -12.65 -15.33
C PHE A 352 -1.50 -13.11 -14.35
N SER A 353 -1.21 -13.01 -13.05
CA SER A 353 -2.16 -13.38 -11.99
C SER A 353 -3.28 -12.34 -11.85
N GLU A 354 -4.42 -12.75 -11.29
CA GLU A 354 -5.55 -11.84 -11.03
C GLU A 354 -5.17 -10.67 -10.10
N SER A 355 -4.19 -10.86 -9.22
CA SER A 355 -3.69 -9.84 -8.29
C SER A 355 -2.46 -9.08 -8.79
N PHE A 356 -2.02 -9.29 -10.05
CA PHE A 356 -0.78 -8.73 -10.58
C PHE A 356 -0.68 -7.21 -10.34
N LEU A 357 -1.72 -6.45 -10.71
CA LEU A 357 -1.74 -5.00 -10.55
C LEU A 357 -1.86 -4.54 -9.08
N ASP A 358 -2.28 -5.40 -8.15
CA ASP A 358 -2.26 -5.07 -6.72
C ASP A 358 -0.81 -4.93 -6.20
N HIS A 359 0.14 -5.58 -6.87
CA HIS A 359 1.55 -5.51 -6.51
C HIS A 359 2.26 -4.29 -7.11
N GLU A 360 1.65 -3.62 -8.08
CA GLU A 360 2.21 -2.44 -8.74
C GLU A 360 2.09 -1.20 -7.86
N TRP A 361 3.24 -0.68 -7.41
CA TRP A 361 3.28 0.41 -6.42
C TRP A 361 2.60 1.66 -6.98
N ILE A 362 2.62 1.87 -8.30
CA ILE A 362 2.06 3.06 -8.94
C ILE A 362 0.56 3.26 -8.65
N PHE A 363 -0.17 2.19 -8.34
CA PHE A 363 -1.58 2.23 -7.97
C PHE A 363 -1.84 2.31 -6.47
N ASP A 364 -0.78 2.36 -5.64
CA ASP A 364 -0.96 2.57 -4.22
C ASP A 364 -1.63 3.90 -3.93
N GLU A 365 -2.64 3.86 -3.07
CA GLU A 365 -3.29 5.07 -2.55
C GLU A 365 -2.31 5.86 -1.69
N GLY A 366 -2.28 7.18 -1.88
CA GLY A 366 -1.54 8.07 -0.99
C GLY A 366 -2.05 7.93 0.44
N LEU A 367 -1.14 7.91 1.41
CA LEU A 367 -1.51 8.08 2.82
C LEU A 367 -1.87 9.57 2.99
N VAL A 368 -3.16 9.87 3.12
CA VAL A 368 -3.66 11.26 3.08
C VAL A 368 -3.13 12.06 4.25
N ARG A 369 -2.24 13.03 3.97
CA ARG A 369 -1.98 14.16 4.88
C ARG A 369 -3.07 15.19 4.60
N GLN A 370 -4.10 15.29 5.45
CA GLN A 370 -5.06 16.39 5.31
C GLN A 370 -4.25 17.70 5.45
N PRO A 371 -4.31 18.61 4.47
CA PRO A 371 -3.65 19.90 4.63
C PRO A 371 -4.28 20.63 5.82
N LEU A 372 -3.44 21.19 6.69
CA LEU A 372 -3.85 22.17 7.68
C LEU A 372 -4.68 23.23 6.94
N ASN A 373 -5.98 23.33 7.26
CA ASN A 373 -6.76 24.49 6.85
C ASN A 373 -5.98 25.73 7.29
N SER A 374 -5.58 26.58 6.34
CA SER A 374 -5.06 27.91 6.60
C SER A 374 -6.18 28.81 7.13
N ALA A 375 -6.66 28.50 8.33
CA ALA A 375 -7.42 29.42 9.14
C ALA A 375 -6.44 30.38 9.81
N ASP A 376 -5.89 31.31 9.04
CA ASP A 376 -5.29 32.56 9.52
C ASP A 376 -5.07 33.53 8.34
N SER A 377 -6.16 34.16 7.89
CA SER A 377 -6.08 35.41 7.12
C SER A 377 -7.26 36.35 7.38
N ALA A 378 -7.83 36.31 8.59
CA ALA A 378 -8.95 37.16 8.97
C ALA A 378 -8.70 37.98 10.24
N ILE A 379 -7.49 38.50 10.47
CA ILE A 379 -7.26 39.59 11.43
C ILE A 379 -6.13 40.51 10.94
N THR A 380 -6.45 41.46 10.05
CA THR A 380 -5.95 42.86 10.09
C THR A 380 -6.47 43.65 8.90
N LYS A 381 -7.65 44.27 9.04
CA LYS A 381 -7.96 45.60 8.47
C LYS A 381 -9.02 46.24 9.38
N ALA A 382 -8.55 47.01 10.34
CA ALA A 382 -9.25 48.14 10.92
C ALA A 382 -8.37 49.37 10.68
#